data_AF-A0A820BZM6-F1
#
_entry.id   AF-A0A820BZM6-F1
#
_cell.length_a   1.000
_cell.length_b   1.000
_cell.length_c   1.000
_cell.angle_alpha   90.00
_cell.angle_beta   90.00
_cell.angle_gamma   90.00
#
_symmetry.space_group_name_H-M   'P 1'
#
loop_
_entity.id
_entity.type
_entity.pdbx_description
1 polymer ?
#
loop_
_entity_poly.entity_id
_entity_poly.type
_entity_poly.pdbx_seq_one_letter_code
_entity_poly.pdbx_strand_id
1 'polypeptide(L)'
;MYVLATTTTTAENVASAFWSFDRNALELYNTGLDGASFGSPTYTTSFTGYGAAISFIRSSTQYVYITSRILPFNSRSFTIEAWIYPIGFSNSNDYGIFGQCQAISNNSCLYFIVRNNKLYCGFYFNDLQGVTTLTMNTWYHVACVYDSATMTQQVWLNGNLDGSRLASAYDGQWGITTIGATFHSGSAVAFNGYIDNVRFEARAKNLTEILNDATLYVYYSFDDGSPTDNGPNGINGTASGNLSSTTGRVNQALQFNSGPYIYYSYTPFYFLGISGYPFSIALWAKPTGSYAAQTLVFIEKPSGWCVHCLVMTSSGQLVANNWNGSNVATNGPIISLNTWIHIGYTYSTTNGIRLYINGTQYSTTGSFTFSGSGVPMRIILGGNGGRIFSCSPSYGGAFTGALDEFFLYRRELTAGQVWALANP
;
A
#
# COMPACT_ATOMS: atom_id res chain seq x y z
N MET A 1 -34.56 2.62 -11.74
CA MET A 1 -34.33 3.53 -12.88
C MET A 1 -32.84 3.54 -13.12
N TYR A 2 -32.37 2.94 -14.21
CA TYR A 2 -30.94 2.89 -14.54
C TYR A 2 -30.47 4.28 -14.96
N VAL A 3 -29.28 4.69 -14.54
CA VAL A 3 -28.66 5.91 -15.07
C VAL A 3 -28.18 5.56 -16.48
N LEU A 4 -28.93 5.97 -17.50
CA LEU A 4 -28.46 5.99 -18.88
C LEU A 4 -27.73 7.32 -19.10
N ALA A 5 -26.46 7.40 -18.69
CA ALA A 5 -25.65 8.55 -19.05
C ALA A 5 -25.08 8.36 -20.45
N THR A 6 -25.50 9.22 -21.37
CA THR A 6 -24.98 9.39 -22.73
C THR A 6 -23.75 10.30 -22.74
N THR A 7 -22.86 10.19 -21.74
CA THR A 7 -21.67 11.03 -21.69
C THR A 7 -20.81 10.71 -22.91
N THR A 8 -20.48 11.71 -23.72
CA THR A 8 -19.65 11.55 -24.94
C THR A 8 -18.29 12.25 -24.81
N THR A 9 -18.08 13.03 -23.75
CA THR A 9 -16.83 13.77 -23.54
C THR A 9 -15.78 12.84 -22.93
N THR A 10 -14.73 12.52 -23.69
CA THR A 10 -13.59 11.74 -23.22
C THR A 10 -12.60 12.58 -22.41
N ALA A 11 -12.04 12.01 -21.35
CA ALA A 11 -11.03 12.63 -20.51
C ALA A 11 -9.61 12.39 -21.07
N GLU A 12 -9.38 12.74 -22.34
CA GLU A 12 -8.12 12.46 -23.07
C GLU A 12 -6.87 13.03 -22.39
N ASN A 13 -7.02 14.10 -21.62
CA ASN A 13 -5.93 14.78 -20.91
C ASN A 13 -5.67 14.23 -19.50
N VAL A 14 -6.41 13.19 -19.07
CA VAL A 14 -6.27 12.61 -17.73
C VAL A 14 -5.28 11.44 -17.78
N ALA A 15 -4.10 11.65 -17.21
CA ALA A 15 -3.07 10.63 -17.09
C ALA A 15 -3.33 9.65 -15.95
N SER A 16 -3.96 10.10 -14.87
CA SER A 16 -4.30 9.28 -13.72
C SER A 16 -5.53 9.81 -12.97
N ALA A 17 -6.20 8.93 -12.24
CA ALA A 17 -7.34 9.27 -11.37
C ALA A 17 -7.32 8.37 -10.12
N PHE A 18 -7.76 8.92 -8.98
CA PHE A 18 -7.73 8.20 -7.70
C PHE A 18 -8.99 8.43 -6.86
N TRP A 19 -9.70 7.35 -6.51
CA TRP A 19 -10.81 7.35 -5.57
C TRP A 19 -10.38 6.62 -4.29
N SER A 20 -10.08 7.38 -3.23
CA SER A 20 -9.69 6.80 -1.93
C SER A 20 -10.86 6.22 -1.15
N PHE A 21 -12.10 6.64 -1.46
CA PHE A 21 -13.30 6.24 -0.72
C PHE A 21 -13.29 6.56 0.78
N ASP A 22 -12.51 7.57 1.18
CA ASP A 22 -12.52 8.14 2.53
C ASP A 22 -13.80 8.94 2.80
N ARG A 23 -14.91 8.20 2.96
CA ARG A 23 -16.26 8.67 3.29
C ARG A 23 -16.96 9.46 2.20
N ASN A 24 -16.44 9.46 0.98
CA ASN A 24 -17.06 10.07 -0.19
C ASN A 24 -16.61 9.35 -1.48
N ALA A 25 -17.27 9.66 -2.60
CA ALA A 25 -16.96 9.09 -3.91
C ALA A 25 -16.27 10.09 -4.86
N LEU A 26 -15.70 11.17 -4.33
CA LEU A 26 -14.99 12.18 -5.11
C LEU A 26 -13.62 11.67 -5.54
N GLU A 27 -13.12 12.20 -6.65
CA GLU A 27 -11.80 11.87 -7.19
C GLU A 27 -10.75 12.83 -6.61
N LEU A 28 -9.67 12.28 -6.07
CA LEU A 28 -8.72 13.03 -5.23
C LEU A 28 -7.85 14.00 -6.03
N TYR A 29 -7.52 13.70 -7.29
CA TYR A 29 -6.70 14.57 -8.14
C TYR A 29 -7.52 15.71 -8.80
N ASN A 30 -8.82 15.79 -8.54
CA ASN A 30 -9.72 16.83 -9.01
C ASN A 30 -9.66 17.02 -10.55
N THR A 31 -9.62 15.90 -11.27
CA THR A 31 -9.55 15.82 -12.75
C THR A 31 -10.92 15.96 -13.42
N GLY A 32 -11.97 16.17 -12.63
CA GLY A 32 -13.36 16.20 -13.08
C GLY A 32 -13.97 14.82 -13.29
N LEU A 33 -13.45 13.80 -12.62
CA LEU A 33 -13.93 12.41 -12.64
C LEU A 33 -14.62 12.00 -11.32
N ASP A 34 -15.23 12.97 -10.64
CA ASP A 34 -15.98 12.71 -9.40
C ASP A 34 -17.07 11.65 -9.62
N GLY A 35 -17.12 10.69 -8.72
CA GLY A 35 -18.13 9.65 -8.71
C GLY A 35 -19.41 10.10 -8.01
N ALA A 36 -20.54 9.62 -8.51
CA ALA A 36 -21.82 9.67 -7.82
C ALA A 36 -22.21 8.26 -7.38
N SER A 37 -22.86 8.15 -6.22
CA SER A 37 -23.28 6.85 -5.68
C SER A 37 -24.69 6.48 -6.12
N PHE A 38 -24.91 5.22 -6.49
CA PHE A 38 -26.22 4.62 -6.71
C PHE A 38 -26.53 3.59 -5.60
N GLY A 39 -27.77 3.58 -5.11
CA GLY A 39 -28.23 2.64 -4.08
C GLY A 39 -27.72 2.94 -2.66
N SER A 40 -27.13 4.11 -2.42
CA SER A 40 -26.66 4.57 -1.10
C SER A 40 -25.70 3.60 -0.39
N PRO A 41 -24.54 3.27 -1.00
CA PRO A 41 -23.48 2.51 -0.33
C PRO A 41 -23.03 3.23 0.96
N THR A 42 -22.55 2.44 1.90
CA THR A 42 -22.01 2.92 3.17
C THR A 42 -20.49 2.81 3.18
N TYR A 43 -19.84 3.32 4.23
CA TYR A 43 -18.39 3.27 4.38
C TYR A 43 -18.00 2.46 5.62
N THR A 44 -16.90 1.72 5.53
CA THR A 44 -16.35 0.86 6.57
C THR A 44 -14.84 1.11 6.72
N THR A 45 -14.18 0.39 7.62
CA THR A 45 -12.74 0.50 7.83
C THR A 45 -11.95 0.09 6.58
N SER A 46 -10.97 0.92 6.20
CA SER A 46 -10.03 0.69 5.09
C SER A 46 -9.18 -0.56 5.27
N PHE A 47 -8.61 -1.08 4.18
CA PHE A 47 -7.59 -2.13 4.19
C PHE A 47 -6.33 -1.76 4.98
N THR A 48 -6.06 -0.47 5.21
CA THR A 48 -4.94 -0.01 6.05
C THR A 48 -5.33 0.13 7.52
N GLY A 49 -6.62 0.12 7.85
CA GLY A 49 -7.12 0.55 9.16
C GLY A 49 -7.11 2.07 9.36
N TYR A 50 -6.69 2.85 8.36
CA TYR A 50 -6.77 4.31 8.31
C TYR A 50 -7.66 4.75 7.15
N GLY A 51 -8.49 5.76 7.36
CA GLY A 51 -9.46 6.16 6.34
C GLY A 51 -10.67 5.23 6.30
N ALA A 52 -11.31 5.14 5.13
CA ALA A 52 -12.49 4.30 4.93
C ALA A 52 -12.50 3.62 3.55
N ALA A 53 -13.11 2.44 3.51
CA ALA A 53 -13.47 1.75 2.27
C ALA A 53 -14.96 1.91 1.99
N ILE A 54 -15.37 1.92 0.72
CA ILE A 54 -16.78 1.89 0.34
C ILE A 54 -17.32 0.46 0.38
N SER A 55 -18.53 0.28 0.91
CA SER A 55 -19.23 -1.00 1.02
C SER A 55 -20.37 -1.10 0.03
N PHE A 56 -20.29 -2.10 -0.84
CA PHE A 56 -21.31 -2.42 -1.83
C PHE A 56 -22.10 -3.67 -1.46
N ILE A 57 -23.42 -3.53 -1.41
CA ILE A 57 -24.38 -4.62 -1.23
C ILE A 57 -24.99 -4.97 -2.59
N ARG A 58 -24.68 -6.16 -3.10
CA ARG A 58 -25.13 -6.60 -4.42
C ARG A 58 -26.64 -6.68 -4.55
N SER A 59 -27.36 -7.17 -3.53
CA SER A 59 -28.83 -7.29 -3.56
C SER A 59 -29.54 -5.95 -3.66
N SER A 60 -28.87 -4.86 -3.29
CA SER A 60 -29.36 -3.48 -3.40
C SER A 60 -28.81 -2.77 -4.65
N THR A 61 -28.06 -3.47 -5.50
CA THR A 61 -27.42 -2.96 -6.72
C THR A 61 -26.62 -1.67 -6.45
N GLN A 62 -25.74 -1.69 -5.45
CA GLN A 62 -24.96 -0.50 -5.09
C GLN A 62 -23.68 -0.40 -5.93
N TYR A 63 -23.37 0.81 -6.40
CA TYR A 63 -22.14 1.11 -7.15
C TYR A 63 -21.89 2.62 -7.16
N VAL A 64 -20.70 3.02 -7.60
CA VAL A 64 -20.35 4.39 -7.97
C VAL A 64 -20.30 4.49 -9.48
N TYR A 65 -20.75 5.61 -10.04
CA TYR A 65 -20.75 5.86 -11.47
C TYR A 65 -20.21 7.26 -11.76
N ILE A 66 -19.52 7.39 -12.89
CA ILE A 66 -18.93 8.64 -13.35
C ILE A 66 -19.63 9.01 -14.65
N THR A 67 -20.30 10.17 -14.67
CA THR A 67 -21.04 10.67 -15.85
C THR A 67 -20.46 11.96 -16.40
N SER A 68 -19.47 12.55 -15.72
CA SER A 68 -18.87 13.81 -16.13
C SER A 68 -18.05 13.65 -17.41
N ARG A 69 -17.27 12.57 -17.49
CA ARG A 69 -16.41 12.21 -18.63
C ARG A 69 -16.23 10.70 -18.73
N ILE A 70 -15.80 10.24 -19.91
CA ILE A 70 -15.41 8.85 -20.17
C ILE A 70 -13.90 8.71 -19.97
N LEU A 71 -13.45 7.66 -19.29
CA LEU A 71 -12.03 7.35 -19.18
C LEU A 71 -11.47 6.82 -20.52
N PRO A 72 -10.27 7.27 -20.92
CA PRO A 72 -9.75 6.98 -22.24
C PRO A 72 -9.08 5.59 -22.30
N PHE A 73 -9.85 4.51 -22.40
CA PHE A 73 -9.30 3.15 -22.52
C PHE A 73 -9.06 2.70 -23.97
N ASN A 74 -9.67 3.37 -24.95
CA ASN A 74 -9.71 2.90 -26.34
C ASN A 74 -8.32 2.89 -26.98
N SER A 75 -7.94 1.74 -27.54
CA SER A 75 -6.71 1.55 -28.34
C SER A 75 -5.40 2.02 -27.68
N ARG A 76 -5.32 1.97 -26.35
CA ARG A 76 -4.14 2.44 -25.61
C ARG A 76 -3.85 1.61 -24.37
N SER A 77 -2.63 1.76 -23.84
CA SER A 77 -2.24 1.13 -22.58
C SER A 77 -2.99 1.76 -21.40
N PHE A 78 -3.32 0.94 -20.41
CA PHE A 78 -3.91 1.43 -19.16
C PHE A 78 -3.63 0.47 -18.01
N THR A 79 -3.83 0.98 -16.80
CA THR A 79 -3.91 0.19 -15.56
C THR A 79 -5.12 0.62 -14.75
N ILE A 80 -5.90 -0.35 -14.29
CA ILE A 80 -6.93 -0.17 -13.26
C ILE A 80 -6.51 -1.03 -12.08
N GLU A 81 -6.46 -0.47 -10.88
CA GLU A 81 -6.14 -1.21 -9.67
C GLU A 81 -7.03 -0.80 -8.50
N ALA A 82 -7.19 -1.71 -7.54
CA ALA A 82 -8.04 -1.51 -6.37
C ALA A 82 -7.63 -2.42 -5.22
N TRP A 83 -8.00 -2.02 -4.01
CA TRP A 83 -8.16 -2.90 -2.87
C TRP A 83 -9.58 -3.47 -2.85
N ILE A 84 -9.73 -4.80 -2.75
CA ILE A 84 -11.05 -5.45 -2.64
C ILE A 84 -11.15 -6.39 -1.44
N TYR A 85 -12.32 -6.45 -0.82
CA TYR A 85 -12.66 -7.37 0.26
C TYR A 85 -14.01 -8.05 -0.05
N PRO A 86 -14.02 -9.21 -0.74
CA PRO A 86 -15.25 -9.92 -1.03
C PRO A 86 -15.87 -10.50 0.24
N ILE A 87 -17.16 -10.25 0.49
CA ILE A 87 -17.90 -10.81 1.66
C ILE A 87 -18.89 -11.90 1.28
N GLY A 88 -19.07 -12.15 -0.02
CA GLY A 88 -20.04 -13.12 -0.52
C GLY A 88 -19.82 -13.43 -1.99
N PHE A 89 -19.58 -14.71 -2.29
CA PHE A 89 -19.73 -15.27 -3.63
C PHE A 89 -20.96 -16.18 -3.64
N SER A 90 -21.84 -15.99 -4.61
CA SER A 90 -22.85 -16.94 -5.02
C SER A 90 -22.32 -17.69 -6.22
N ASN A 91 -22.54 -19.00 -6.25
CA ASN A 91 -22.11 -19.83 -7.36
C ASN A 91 -22.70 -19.27 -8.68
N SER A 92 -21.90 -19.29 -9.74
CA SER A 92 -22.22 -18.86 -11.12
C SER A 92 -22.51 -17.37 -11.37
N ASN A 93 -21.89 -16.43 -10.64
CA ASN A 93 -22.10 -15.00 -10.87
C ASN A 93 -20.81 -14.20 -11.04
N ASP A 94 -20.95 -13.11 -11.80
CA ASP A 94 -19.98 -12.03 -11.91
C ASP A 94 -20.18 -11.02 -10.77
N TYR A 95 -19.06 -10.42 -10.33
CA TYR A 95 -18.99 -9.37 -9.31
C TYR A 95 -18.15 -8.22 -9.84
N GLY A 96 -18.79 -7.11 -10.18
CA GLY A 96 -18.10 -5.99 -10.82
C GLY A 96 -17.21 -5.18 -9.88
N ILE A 97 -15.91 -5.10 -10.15
CA ILE A 97 -14.98 -4.21 -9.42
C ILE A 97 -14.95 -2.86 -10.13
N PHE A 98 -14.80 -2.88 -11.46
CA PHE A 98 -14.77 -1.71 -12.32
C PHE A 98 -15.34 -2.08 -13.70
N GLY A 99 -15.99 -1.13 -14.37
CA GLY A 99 -16.49 -1.36 -15.73
C GLY A 99 -16.57 -0.08 -16.56
N GLN A 100 -16.40 -0.23 -17.87
CA GLN A 100 -16.76 0.77 -18.87
C GLN A 100 -17.23 0.01 -20.11
N CYS A 101 -18.54 0.03 -20.36
CA CYS A 101 -19.15 -0.83 -21.35
C CYS A 101 -19.91 -0.01 -22.39
N GLN A 102 -19.46 -0.07 -23.65
CA GLN A 102 -20.17 0.53 -24.78
C GLN A 102 -21.32 -0.38 -25.23
N ALA A 103 -20.98 -1.63 -25.52
CA ALA A 103 -21.89 -2.61 -26.10
C ALA A 103 -21.43 -4.02 -25.76
N ILE A 104 -22.39 -4.94 -25.72
CA ILE A 104 -22.21 -6.37 -25.47
C ILE A 104 -21.69 -7.04 -26.78
N SER A 105 -20.53 -6.58 -27.24
CA SER A 105 -19.84 -6.98 -28.46
C SER A 105 -18.34 -7.10 -28.22
N ASN A 106 -17.65 -7.89 -29.06
CA ASN A 106 -16.23 -8.18 -28.89
C ASN A 106 -15.41 -6.89 -28.81
N ASN A 107 -14.52 -6.79 -27.81
CA ASN A 107 -13.65 -5.64 -27.51
C ASN A 107 -14.32 -4.34 -27.04
N SER A 108 -15.66 -4.28 -26.97
CA SER A 108 -16.39 -3.03 -26.70
C SER A 108 -17.02 -2.95 -25.31
N CYS A 109 -16.69 -3.88 -24.41
CA CYS A 109 -17.13 -3.83 -23.01
C CYS A 109 -16.01 -4.19 -22.05
N LEU A 110 -15.38 -3.18 -21.46
CA LEU A 110 -14.34 -3.36 -20.47
C LEU A 110 -14.99 -3.70 -19.13
N TYR A 111 -14.56 -4.80 -18.55
CA TYR A 111 -14.93 -5.18 -17.20
C TYR A 111 -13.74 -5.78 -16.45
N PHE A 112 -13.61 -5.34 -15.20
CA PHE A 112 -12.71 -5.93 -14.21
C PHE A 112 -13.58 -6.49 -13.09
N ILE A 113 -13.59 -7.81 -12.96
CA ILE A 113 -14.59 -8.52 -12.15
C ILE A 113 -13.97 -9.69 -11.39
N VAL A 114 -14.73 -10.21 -10.43
CA VAL A 114 -14.56 -11.58 -9.93
C VAL A 114 -15.63 -12.47 -10.56
N ARG A 115 -15.23 -13.59 -11.17
CA ARG A 115 -16.12 -14.63 -11.73
C ARG A 115 -15.61 -15.99 -11.30
N ASN A 116 -16.49 -16.84 -10.78
CA ASN A 116 -16.11 -18.15 -10.20
C ASN A 116 -14.92 -18.04 -9.21
N ASN A 117 -14.97 -16.99 -8.38
CA ASN A 117 -13.95 -16.66 -7.38
C ASN A 117 -12.56 -16.35 -7.96
N LYS A 118 -12.43 -16.06 -9.25
CA LYS A 118 -11.14 -15.65 -9.87
C LYS A 118 -11.26 -14.27 -10.50
N LEU A 119 -10.15 -13.56 -10.60
CA LEU A 119 -10.11 -12.27 -11.28
C LEU A 119 -10.28 -12.44 -12.79
N TYR A 120 -11.00 -11.50 -13.40
CA TYR A 120 -11.12 -11.38 -14.85
C TYR A 120 -10.93 -9.92 -15.26
N CYS A 121 -10.04 -9.71 -16.23
CA CYS A 121 -9.86 -8.44 -16.96
C CYS A 121 -10.29 -8.74 -18.39
N GLY A 122 -11.41 -8.18 -18.84
CA GLY A 122 -12.03 -8.57 -20.10
C GLY A 122 -12.59 -7.40 -20.89
N PHE A 123 -12.59 -7.56 -22.21
CA PHE A 123 -13.19 -6.62 -23.16
C PHE A 123 -14.42 -7.21 -23.87
N TYR A 124 -15.05 -8.23 -23.26
CA TYR A 124 -16.15 -9.05 -23.77
C TYR A 124 -15.74 -9.98 -24.91
N PHE A 125 -15.87 -11.30 -24.69
CA PHE A 125 -15.28 -12.40 -25.47
C PHE A 125 -13.75 -12.39 -25.61
N ASN A 126 -13.12 -11.24 -25.39
CA ASN A 126 -11.70 -11.07 -25.16
C ASN A 126 -11.44 -10.94 -23.64
N ASP A 127 -11.66 -12.04 -22.90
CA ASP A 127 -11.62 -12.05 -21.41
C ASP A 127 -10.47 -12.85 -20.82
N LEU A 128 -9.52 -12.21 -20.13
CA LEU A 128 -8.43 -12.88 -19.44
C LEU A 128 -8.87 -13.27 -18.03
N GLN A 129 -8.70 -14.55 -17.72
CA GLN A 129 -8.91 -15.14 -16.39
C GLN A 129 -7.58 -15.27 -15.65
N GLY A 130 -7.57 -14.92 -14.36
CA GLY A 130 -6.48 -15.21 -13.42
C GLY A 130 -6.44 -16.67 -12.93
N VAL A 131 -5.33 -17.10 -12.34
CA VAL A 131 -5.19 -18.48 -11.86
C VAL A 131 -5.70 -18.67 -10.44
N THR A 132 -5.58 -17.65 -9.58
CA THR A 132 -5.82 -17.79 -8.15
C THR A 132 -7.30 -17.72 -7.79
N THR A 133 -7.77 -18.68 -7.00
CA THR A 133 -9.10 -18.64 -6.38
C THR A 133 -9.07 -17.76 -5.13
N LEU A 134 -9.83 -16.67 -5.16
CA LEU A 134 -10.03 -15.77 -4.04
C LEU A 134 -10.93 -16.41 -2.98
N THR A 135 -10.63 -16.12 -1.72
CA THR A 135 -11.49 -16.46 -0.58
C THR A 135 -12.17 -15.21 -0.07
N MET A 136 -13.34 -15.39 0.54
CA MET A 136 -14.04 -14.27 1.17
C MET A 136 -13.29 -13.79 2.42
N ASN A 137 -13.66 -12.61 2.89
CA ASN A 137 -13.19 -12.02 4.14
C ASN A 137 -11.68 -11.76 4.19
N THR A 138 -11.08 -11.48 3.03
CA THR A 138 -9.66 -11.19 2.87
C THR A 138 -9.48 -9.99 1.95
N TRP A 139 -8.59 -9.06 2.32
CA TRP A 139 -8.21 -7.94 1.47
C TRP A 139 -7.23 -8.39 0.39
N TYR A 140 -7.48 -7.99 -0.85
CA TYR A 140 -6.60 -8.23 -1.99
C TYR A 140 -6.29 -6.92 -2.71
N HIS A 141 -5.02 -6.74 -3.09
CA HIS A 141 -4.69 -5.78 -4.15
C HIS A 141 -4.93 -6.47 -5.48
N VAL A 142 -5.65 -5.83 -6.38
CA VAL A 142 -5.99 -6.41 -7.67
C VAL A 142 -5.73 -5.38 -8.76
N ALA A 143 -5.19 -5.81 -9.90
CA ALA A 143 -5.03 -4.92 -11.06
C ALA A 143 -5.36 -5.60 -12.39
N CYS A 144 -5.87 -4.81 -13.33
CA CYS A 144 -6.10 -5.13 -14.74
C CYS A 144 -5.22 -4.18 -15.54
N VAL A 145 -4.21 -4.73 -16.22
CA VAL A 145 -3.23 -3.98 -17.00
C VAL A 145 -3.34 -4.38 -18.46
N TYR A 146 -3.40 -3.41 -19.36
CA TYR A 146 -3.24 -3.65 -20.79
C TYR A 146 -2.11 -2.79 -21.32
N ASP A 147 -1.19 -3.40 -22.06
CA ASP A 147 -0.10 -2.72 -22.75
C ASP A 147 -0.31 -2.83 -24.26
N SER A 148 -0.62 -1.70 -24.91
CA SER A 148 -0.85 -1.64 -26.35
C SER A 148 0.43 -1.80 -27.18
N ALA A 149 1.61 -1.51 -26.62
CA ALA A 149 2.87 -1.68 -27.33
C ALA A 149 3.22 -3.17 -27.52
N THR A 150 2.90 -4.00 -26.52
CA THR A 150 3.14 -5.44 -26.54
C THR A 150 1.89 -6.27 -26.81
N MET A 151 0.72 -5.62 -26.92
CA MET A 151 -0.60 -6.26 -27.01
C MET A 151 -0.86 -7.24 -25.87
N THR A 152 -0.38 -6.94 -24.66
CA THR A 152 -0.53 -7.84 -23.50
C THR A 152 -1.65 -7.37 -22.59
N GLN A 153 -2.55 -8.28 -22.26
CA GLN A 153 -3.55 -8.13 -21.21
C GLN A 153 -3.08 -8.93 -20.00
N GLN A 154 -3.21 -8.37 -18.80
CA GLN A 154 -2.69 -8.94 -17.57
C GLN A 154 -3.65 -8.74 -16.41
N VAL A 155 -3.71 -9.73 -15.52
CA VAL A 155 -4.32 -9.60 -14.19
C VAL A 155 -3.27 -9.83 -13.12
N TRP A 156 -3.32 -9.00 -12.08
CA TRP A 156 -2.36 -9.01 -10.98
C TRP A 156 -3.10 -9.18 -9.66
N LEU A 157 -2.50 -9.96 -8.75
CA LEU A 157 -3.02 -10.23 -7.41
C LEU A 157 -1.91 -10.02 -6.38
N ASN A 158 -2.14 -9.15 -5.40
CA ASN A 158 -1.20 -8.84 -4.31
C ASN A 158 0.21 -8.49 -4.80
N GLY A 159 0.30 -7.77 -5.91
CA GLY A 159 1.57 -7.32 -6.51
C GLY A 159 2.23 -8.33 -7.44
N ASN A 160 1.68 -9.53 -7.60
CA ASN A 160 2.23 -10.59 -8.45
C ASN A 160 1.34 -10.84 -9.67
N LEU A 161 1.95 -11.26 -10.78
CA LEU A 161 1.22 -11.59 -12.01
C LEU A 161 0.40 -12.86 -11.77
N ASP A 162 -0.92 -12.77 -11.94
CA ASP A 162 -1.86 -13.88 -11.76
C ASP A 162 -2.36 -14.46 -13.10
N GLY A 163 -2.21 -13.71 -14.20
CA GLY A 163 -2.54 -14.17 -15.54
C GLY A 163 -2.08 -13.17 -16.59
N SER A 164 -1.73 -13.66 -17.78
CA SER A 164 -1.31 -12.83 -18.92
C SER A 164 -1.61 -13.53 -20.24
N ARG A 165 -1.90 -12.75 -21.28
CA ARG A 165 -1.94 -13.23 -22.67
C ARG A 165 -1.78 -12.08 -23.66
N LEU A 166 -1.60 -12.45 -24.93
CA LEU A 166 -1.82 -11.52 -26.04
C LEU A 166 -3.32 -11.28 -26.25
N ALA A 167 -3.70 -10.03 -26.50
CA ALA A 167 -5.09 -9.62 -26.72
C ALA A 167 -5.14 -8.39 -27.63
N SER A 168 -6.21 -8.26 -28.41
CA SER A 168 -6.54 -6.98 -29.05
C SER A 168 -6.94 -5.94 -27.99
N ALA A 169 -6.75 -4.67 -28.31
CA ALA A 169 -7.12 -3.57 -27.43
C ALA A 169 -8.64 -3.47 -27.26
N TYR A 170 -9.05 -2.88 -26.13
CA TYR A 170 -10.40 -2.36 -25.97
C TYR A 170 -10.66 -1.26 -27.02
N ASP A 171 -11.82 -1.31 -27.69
CA ASP A 171 -12.18 -0.42 -28.80
C ASP A 171 -13.38 0.49 -28.52
N GLY A 172 -14.03 0.33 -27.37
CA GLY A 172 -15.20 1.13 -27.01
C GLY A 172 -14.83 2.61 -26.81
N GLN A 173 -15.60 3.49 -27.43
CA GLN A 173 -15.42 4.94 -27.49
C GLN A 173 -16.28 5.70 -26.48
N TRP A 174 -17.32 5.04 -25.95
CA TRP A 174 -18.22 5.59 -24.95
C TRP A 174 -18.70 4.50 -23.99
N GLY A 175 -19.38 4.91 -22.92
CA GLY A 175 -19.89 4.01 -21.90
C GLY A 175 -19.72 4.62 -20.53
N ILE A 176 -20.65 4.31 -19.63
CA ILE A 176 -20.59 4.77 -18.25
C ILE A 176 -19.45 4.03 -17.56
N THR A 177 -18.56 4.78 -16.91
CA THR A 177 -17.58 4.21 -16.01
C THR A 177 -18.25 3.91 -14.67
N THR A 178 -18.11 2.69 -14.17
CA THR A 178 -18.58 2.27 -12.86
C THR A 178 -17.48 1.70 -11.99
N ILE A 179 -17.59 1.93 -10.69
CA ILE A 179 -16.80 1.32 -9.63
C ILE A 179 -17.76 0.55 -8.72
N GLY A 180 -17.44 -0.69 -8.38
CA GLY A 180 -18.34 -1.58 -7.65
C GLY A 180 -19.46 -2.19 -8.50
N ALA A 181 -19.40 -2.03 -9.82
CA ALA A 181 -20.25 -2.76 -10.77
C ALA A 181 -19.60 -2.83 -12.16
N THR A 182 -20.13 -3.72 -12.99
CA THR A 182 -20.05 -3.65 -14.45
C THR A 182 -21.46 -3.73 -15.03
N PHE A 183 -21.68 -3.30 -16.26
CA PHE A 183 -22.96 -3.44 -16.94
C PHE A 183 -22.94 -4.63 -17.91
N HIS A 184 -23.91 -5.53 -17.77
CA HIS A 184 -24.16 -6.60 -18.73
C HIS A 184 -25.60 -6.49 -19.24
N SER A 185 -25.78 -6.33 -20.55
CA SER A 185 -27.10 -6.24 -21.20
C SER A 185 -28.04 -5.22 -20.55
N GLY A 186 -27.50 -4.05 -20.17
CA GLY A 186 -28.25 -2.97 -19.52
C GLY A 186 -28.54 -3.17 -18.02
N SER A 187 -28.09 -4.28 -17.43
CA SER A 187 -28.22 -4.55 -15.99
C SER A 187 -26.87 -4.43 -15.29
N ALA A 188 -26.85 -3.72 -14.16
CA ALA A 188 -25.65 -3.61 -13.34
C ALA A 188 -25.40 -4.93 -12.58
N VAL A 189 -24.17 -5.41 -12.66
CA VAL A 189 -23.65 -6.54 -11.91
C VAL A 189 -22.76 -6.00 -10.80
N ALA A 190 -23.37 -5.75 -9.64
CA ALA A 190 -22.69 -5.12 -8.51
C ALA A 190 -21.73 -6.06 -7.76
N PHE A 191 -20.70 -5.47 -7.18
CA PHE A 191 -19.83 -6.11 -6.20
C PHE A 191 -20.60 -6.45 -4.93
N ASN A 192 -20.08 -7.40 -4.16
CA ASN A 192 -20.59 -7.69 -2.82
C ASN A 192 -19.43 -7.73 -1.83
N GLY A 193 -19.18 -6.61 -1.17
CA GLY A 193 -18.03 -6.43 -0.30
C GLY A 193 -17.51 -5.01 -0.29
N TYR A 194 -16.25 -4.85 0.10
CA TYR A 194 -15.61 -3.54 0.24
C TYR A 194 -14.63 -3.30 -0.90
N ILE A 195 -14.58 -2.06 -1.38
CA ILE A 195 -13.58 -1.59 -2.34
C ILE A 195 -12.93 -0.35 -1.75
N ASP A 196 -11.64 -0.21 -1.97
CA ASP A 196 -10.84 0.89 -1.46
C ASP A 196 -9.72 1.23 -2.46
N ASN A 197 -9.19 2.46 -2.38
CA ASN A 197 -8.08 2.95 -3.18
C ASN A 197 -8.12 2.54 -4.66
N VAL A 198 -9.19 2.91 -5.37
CA VAL A 198 -9.31 2.62 -6.81
C VAL A 198 -8.50 3.63 -7.60
N ARG A 199 -7.62 3.15 -8.48
CA ARG A 199 -6.80 3.98 -9.34
C ARG A 199 -6.96 3.62 -10.80
N PHE A 200 -6.84 4.65 -11.63
CA PHE A 200 -6.65 4.55 -13.06
C PHE A 200 -5.35 5.24 -13.45
N GLU A 201 -4.59 4.61 -14.34
CA GLU A 201 -3.43 5.18 -15.02
C GLU A 201 -3.57 4.96 -16.53
N ALA A 202 -3.35 6.01 -17.33
CA ALA A 202 -3.39 5.98 -18.80
C ALA A 202 -2.11 5.37 -19.41
N ARG A 203 -1.53 4.37 -18.73
CA ARG A 203 -0.34 3.62 -19.13
C ARG A 203 -0.34 2.24 -18.48
N ALA A 204 0.43 1.32 -19.05
CA ALA A 204 0.72 0.04 -18.42
C ALA A 204 1.75 0.22 -17.30
N LYS A 205 1.39 -0.13 -16.06
CA LYS A 205 2.34 -0.20 -14.95
C LYS A 205 3.17 -1.47 -15.03
N ASN A 206 4.44 -1.38 -14.64
CA ASN A 206 5.33 -2.54 -14.58
C ASN A 206 5.22 -3.31 -13.25
N LEU A 207 5.92 -4.45 -13.17
CA LEU A 207 5.97 -5.31 -11.96
C LEU A 207 6.33 -4.53 -10.68
N THR A 208 7.36 -3.69 -10.73
CA THR A 208 7.84 -2.97 -9.54
C THR A 208 6.80 -1.98 -9.05
N GLU A 209 6.14 -1.26 -9.97
CA GLU A 209 5.09 -0.31 -9.64
C GLU A 209 3.88 -1.03 -9.02
N ILE A 210 3.37 -2.09 -9.65
CA ILE A 210 2.24 -2.87 -9.13
C ILE A 210 2.58 -3.52 -7.77
N LEU A 211 3.82 -4.00 -7.61
CA LEU A 211 4.27 -4.57 -6.34
C LEU A 211 4.36 -3.49 -5.25
N ASN A 212 4.79 -2.27 -5.57
CA ASN A 212 4.85 -1.17 -4.61
C ASN A 212 3.44 -0.73 -4.20
N ASP A 213 2.51 -0.52 -5.12
CA ASP A 213 1.11 -0.21 -4.77
C ASP A 213 0.49 -1.30 -3.90
N ALA A 214 0.86 -2.55 -4.14
CA ALA A 214 0.40 -3.67 -3.34
C ALA A 214 1.14 -3.83 -2.00
N THR A 215 2.33 -3.28 -1.76
CA THR A 215 3.15 -3.72 -0.60
C THR A 215 3.96 -2.65 0.10
N LEU A 216 4.19 -1.50 -0.53
CA LEU A 216 4.71 -0.32 0.15
C LEU A 216 3.58 0.27 0.99
N TYR A 217 3.81 0.33 2.30
CA TYR A 217 2.81 0.79 3.24
C TYR A 217 2.93 2.29 3.49
N VAL A 218 4.15 2.77 3.68
CA VAL A 218 4.50 4.18 3.89
C VAL A 218 5.88 4.44 3.31
N TYR A 219 6.06 5.61 2.71
CA TYR A 219 7.35 6.15 2.32
C TYR A 219 7.46 7.63 2.73
N TYR A 220 8.47 7.97 3.53
CA TYR A 220 8.80 9.35 3.87
C TYR A 220 10.14 9.73 3.26
N SER A 221 10.10 10.58 2.24
CA SER A 221 11.32 11.21 1.71
C SER A 221 11.91 12.21 2.70
N PHE A 222 11.04 12.90 3.46
CA PHE A 222 11.38 14.07 4.27
C PHE A 222 11.87 15.29 3.46
N ASP A 223 11.69 15.28 2.14
CA ASP A 223 12.15 16.34 1.24
C ASP A 223 11.49 17.70 1.50
N ASP A 224 10.25 17.68 1.98
CA ASP A 224 9.48 18.87 2.36
C ASP A 224 9.71 19.30 3.83
N GLY A 225 10.63 18.65 4.54
CA GLY A 225 10.90 18.91 5.95
C GLY A 225 9.82 18.36 6.90
N SER A 226 8.98 17.43 6.44
CA SER A 226 7.88 16.87 7.22
C SER A 226 7.69 15.36 6.96
N PRO A 227 7.01 14.62 7.85
CA PRO A 227 6.71 13.19 7.66
C PRO A 227 5.48 12.97 6.76
N THR A 228 5.45 13.60 5.57
CA THR A 228 4.42 13.39 4.54
C THR A 228 4.63 12.04 3.86
N ASP A 229 3.57 11.23 3.77
CA ASP A 229 3.61 9.95 3.04
C ASP A 229 3.65 10.19 1.52
N ASN A 230 4.82 9.96 0.94
CA ASN A 230 5.06 9.91 -0.50
C ASN A 230 4.70 8.53 -1.10
N GLY A 231 4.28 7.57 -0.26
CA GLY A 231 3.80 6.26 -0.67
C GLY A 231 2.33 6.26 -1.12
N PRO A 232 1.77 5.07 -1.39
CA PRO A 232 0.45 4.94 -2.00
C PRO A 232 -0.71 5.17 -1.02
N ASN A 233 -0.49 5.39 0.28
CA ASN A 233 -1.59 5.30 1.27
C ASN A 233 -1.92 6.61 1.99
N GLY A 234 -1.13 7.67 1.79
CA GLY A 234 -1.39 8.99 2.39
C GLY A 234 -1.35 8.98 3.93
N ILE A 235 -0.63 8.04 4.55
CA ILE A 235 -0.55 7.89 6.01
C ILE A 235 0.51 8.85 6.55
N ASN A 236 0.16 10.13 6.64
CA ASN A 236 1.07 11.17 7.13
C ASN A 236 1.39 10.98 8.63
N GLY A 237 2.67 11.10 8.97
CA GLY A 237 3.13 11.12 10.36
C GLY A 237 2.85 12.47 11.03
N THR A 238 2.98 12.51 12.35
CA THR A 238 2.93 13.75 13.13
C THR A 238 4.26 13.97 13.83
N ALA A 239 4.89 15.12 13.58
CA ALA A 239 6.09 15.54 14.29
C ALA A 239 5.77 15.95 15.73
N SER A 240 6.57 15.48 16.69
CA SER A 240 6.57 15.94 18.09
C SER A 240 7.96 16.46 18.44
N GLY A 241 8.03 17.68 18.97
CA GLY A 241 9.30 18.33 19.34
C GLY A 241 9.95 19.11 18.20
N ASN A 242 11.24 19.41 18.35
CA ASN A 242 12.00 20.25 17.43
C ASN A 242 12.63 19.43 16.28
N LEU A 243 11.85 19.25 15.20
CA LEU A 243 12.33 18.72 13.92
C LEU A 243 12.66 19.86 12.96
N SER A 244 13.74 19.72 12.20
CA SER A 244 14.14 20.69 11.18
C SER A 244 14.62 19.99 9.91
N SER A 245 14.50 20.64 8.76
CA SER A 245 15.11 20.13 7.53
C SER A 245 16.64 20.28 7.56
N THR A 246 17.36 19.36 6.91
CA THR A 246 18.80 19.37 6.72
C THR A 246 19.16 18.70 5.39
N THR A 247 20.41 18.82 4.94
CA THR A 247 20.85 18.11 3.72
C THR A 247 20.80 16.60 3.92
N GLY A 248 20.04 15.93 3.07
CA GLY A 248 19.84 14.48 3.10
C GLY A 248 20.95 13.68 2.43
N ARG A 249 20.81 12.37 2.47
CA ARG A 249 21.54 11.45 1.59
C ARG A 249 20.99 11.55 0.17
N VAL A 250 19.68 11.72 0.04
CA VAL A 250 18.96 12.15 -1.16
C VAL A 250 18.34 13.51 -0.80
N ASN A 251 18.49 14.53 -1.64
CA ASN A 251 17.82 15.83 -1.46
C ASN A 251 17.85 16.40 -0.01
N GLN A 252 16.73 16.38 0.73
CA GLN A 252 16.66 16.82 2.14
C GLN A 252 16.36 15.66 3.09
N ALA A 253 16.61 15.88 4.37
CA ALA A 253 16.35 14.92 5.44
C ALA A 253 15.74 15.60 6.65
N LEU A 254 15.16 14.81 7.55
CA LEU A 254 14.63 15.31 8.80
C LEU A 254 15.66 15.18 9.94
N GLN A 255 16.03 16.31 10.52
CA GLN A 255 16.94 16.40 11.66
C GLN A 255 16.18 16.28 12.98
N PHE A 256 16.61 15.35 13.83
CA PHE A 256 16.10 15.07 15.16
C PHE A 256 17.03 15.72 16.20
N ASN A 257 16.60 16.85 16.77
CA ASN A 257 17.39 17.64 17.74
C ASN A 257 16.94 17.35 19.19
N SER A 258 17.57 16.36 19.84
CA SER A 258 17.46 16.08 21.28
C SER A 258 16.02 15.91 21.81
N GLY A 259 15.38 14.76 21.53
CA GLY A 259 14.06 14.41 22.04
C GLY A 259 12.88 14.32 21.06
N PRO A 260 12.92 14.84 19.82
CA PRO A 260 11.75 14.78 18.96
C PRO A 260 11.52 13.35 18.44
N TYR A 261 10.29 13.07 18.05
CA TYR A 261 9.90 11.82 17.43
C TYR A 261 8.73 12.03 16.48
N ILE A 262 8.59 11.16 15.48
CA ILE A 262 7.40 11.08 14.63
C ILE A 262 6.47 10.04 15.24
N TYR A 263 5.18 10.36 15.37
CA TYR A 263 4.17 9.46 15.88
C TYR A 263 2.86 9.56 15.09
N TYR A 264 1.90 8.72 15.46
CA TYR A 264 0.53 8.75 14.94
C TYR A 264 -0.44 8.78 16.13
N SER A 265 -1.44 9.67 16.07
CA SER A 265 -2.50 9.73 17.08
C SER A 265 -3.48 8.55 16.99
N TYR A 266 -3.44 7.80 15.90
CA TYR A 266 -4.20 6.59 15.58
C TYR A 266 -3.27 5.40 15.34
N THR A 267 -3.83 4.22 15.05
CA THR A 267 -3.09 2.94 14.86
C THR A 267 -3.22 2.41 13.43
N PRO A 268 -2.52 2.99 12.43
CA PRO A 268 -2.75 2.66 11.03
C PRO A 268 -1.97 1.43 10.54
N PHE A 269 -1.24 0.73 11.40
CA PHE A 269 -0.39 -0.39 10.98
C PHE A 269 -0.94 -1.72 11.51
N TYR A 270 -2.07 -2.17 10.97
CA TYR A 270 -2.74 -3.37 11.47
C TYR A 270 -1.92 -4.66 11.29
N PHE A 271 -1.18 -4.76 10.17
CA PHE A 271 -0.39 -5.95 9.84
C PHE A 271 0.72 -6.22 10.86
N LEU A 272 1.26 -5.19 11.50
CA LEU A 272 2.23 -5.32 12.60
C LEU A 272 1.59 -5.91 13.88
N GLY A 273 0.27 -5.96 13.96
CA GLY A 273 -0.47 -6.65 15.02
C GLY A 273 -0.63 -8.15 14.78
N ILE A 274 -0.38 -8.62 13.55
CA ILE A 274 -0.61 -10.01 13.14
C ILE A 274 0.68 -10.81 13.38
N SER A 275 0.58 -11.87 14.20
CA SER A 275 1.70 -12.76 14.46
C SER A 275 2.23 -13.41 13.19
N GLY A 276 3.55 -13.41 13.02
CA GLY A 276 4.22 -13.99 11.85
C GLY A 276 4.13 -13.17 10.56
N TYR A 277 3.45 -12.02 10.54
CA TYR A 277 3.30 -11.24 9.31
C TYR A 277 4.65 -10.67 8.85
N PRO A 278 5.07 -10.89 7.59
CA PRO A 278 6.36 -10.41 7.10
C PRO A 278 6.34 -8.90 6.85
N PHE A 279 7.43 -8.22 7.19
CA PHE A 279 7.57 -6.78 6.96
C PHE A 279 9.03 -6.40 6.74
N SER A 280 9.25 -5.22 6.18
CA SER A 280 10.58 -4.65 6.04
C SER A 280 10.57 -3.17 6.33
N ILE A 281 11.65 -2.68 6.92
CA ILE A 281 11.94 -1.27 7.15
C ILE A 281 13.26 -0.97 6.44
N ALA A 282 13.31 0.11 5.68
CA ALA A 282 14.56 0.63 5.13
C ALA A 282 14.65 2.13 5.43
N LEU A 283 15.83 2.62 5.80
CA LEU A 283 16.07 4.04 5.99
C LEU A 283 17.56 4.39 5.88
N TRP A 284 17.83 5.65 5.58
CA TRP A 284 19.12 6.26 5.81
C TRP A 284 19.14 6.95 7.17
N ALA A 285 20.22 6.78 7.92
CA ALA A 285 20.43 7.45 9.20
C ALA A 285 21.82 8.10 9.25
N LYS A 286 21.91 9.28 9.85
CA LYS A 286 23.16 9.97 10.18
C LYS A 286 23.14 10.35 11.66
N PRO A 287 23.53 9.43 12.56
CA PRO A 287 23.60 9.70 13.99
C PRO A 287 24.64 10.79 14.30
N THR A 288 24.35 11.67 15.24
CA THR A 288 25.26 12.74 15.68
C THR A 288 25.38 12.79 17.20
N GLY A 289 26.25 13.64 17.73
CA GLY A 289 26.43 13.81 19.17
C GLY A 289 27.33 12.75 19.78
N SER A 290 26.86 12.02 20.80
CA SER A 290 27.58 10.94 21.47
C SER A 290 26.77 9.64 21.43
N TYR A 291 27.44 8.51 21.64
CA TYR A 291 26.77 7.22 21.76
C TYR A 291 26.00 7.13 23.09
N ALA A 292 24.79 7.68 23.10
CA ALA A 292 23.75 7.31 24.06
C ALA A 292 22.95 6.13 23.50
N ALA A 293 22.30 5.35 24.39
CA ALA A 293 21.26 4.44 23.94
C ALA A 293 20.14 5.27 23.28
N GLN A 294 19.73 4.88 22.06
CA GLN A 294 18.79 5.64 21.24
C GLN A 294 17.88 4.69 20.47
N THR A 295 16.61 5.05 20.34
CA THR A 295 15.65 4.31 19.51
C THR A 295 15.42 5.00 18.18
N LEU A 296 15.68 4.29 17.08
CA LEU A 296 15.42 4.78 15.72
C LEU A 296 14.00 4.43 15.29
N VAL A 297 13.60 3.17 15.49
CA VAL A 297 12.26 2.69 15.15
C VAL A 297 11.68 1.89 16.29
N PHE A 298 10.49 2.29 16.71
CA PHE A 298 9.73 1.69 17.79
C PHE A 298 8.33 1.33 17.28
N ILE A 299 7.82 0.17 17.67
CA ILE A 299 6.45 -0.23 17.35
C ILE A 299 5.69 -0.50 18.64
N GLU A 300 4.42 -0.11 18.69
CA GLU A 300 3.60 -0.30 19.88
C GLU A 300 2.11 -0.40 19.56
N LYS A 301 1.35 -0.91 20.53
CA LYS A 301 -0.08 -0.60 20.64
C LYS A 301 -0.25 0.50 21.71
N PRO A 302 -1.41 1.18 21.78
CA PRO A 302 -1.59 2.31 22.71
C PRO A 302 -1.27 2.05 24.19
N SER A 303 -1.33 0.80 24.67
CA SER A 303 -0.85 0.40 25.99
C SER A 303 -0.50 -1.09 26.05
N GLY A 304 0.52 -1.46 26.84
CA GLY A 304 0.77 -2.86 27.22
C GLY A 304 1.38 -3.79 26.17
N TRP A 305 1.85 -3.27 25.02
CA TRP A 305 2.67 -4.03 24.07
C TRP A 305 3.54 -3.09 23.25
N CYS A 306 4.82 -3.41 23.10
CA CYS A 306 5.79 -2.62 22.34
C CYS A 306 7.07 -3.38 22.03
N VAL A 307 7.79 -2.95 20.99
CA VAL A 307 9.08 -3.48 20.57
C VAL A 307 9.97 -2.34 20.05
N HIS A 308 11.21 -2.31 20.52
CA HIS A 308 12.25 -1.45 19.97
C HIS A 308 12.91 -2.13 18.75
N CYS A 309 12.30 -1.99 17.57
CA CYS A 309 12.74 -2.68 16.35
C CYS A 309 14.18 -2.36 15.95
N LEU A 310 14.57 -1.08 15.97
CA LEU A 310 15.90 -0.62 15.62
C LEU A 310 16.41 0.36 16.67
N VAL A 311 17.55 0.03 17.28
CA VAL A 311 18.17 0.82 18.34
C VAL A 311 19.67 0.92 18.16
N MET A 312 20.24 1.98 18.73
CA MET A 312 21.67 2.11 18.95
C MET A 312 21.96 1.94 20.44
N THR A 313 22.94 1.13 20.79
CA THR A 313 23.40 0.99 22.18
C THR A 313 24.25 2.20 22.60
N SER A 314 24.57 2.31 23.89
CA SER A 314 25.52 3.29 24.41
C SER A 314 26.97 3.10 23.91
N SER A 315 27.28 1.99 23.23
CA SER A 315 28.56 1.79 22.54
C SER A 315 28.50 2.14 21.04
N GLY A 316 27.35 2.59 20.55
CA GLY A 316 27.13 2.90 19.13
C GLY A 316 26.76 1.68 18.27
N GLN A 317 26.62 0.49 18.88
CA GLN A 317 26.25 -0.72 18.15
C GLN A 317 24.77 -0.66 17.74
N LEU A 318 24.50 -0.90 16.45
CA LEU A 318 23.14 -1.08 15.96
C LEU A 318 22.61 -2.44 16.42
N VAL A 319 21.36 -2.49 16.88
CA VAL A 319 20.67 -3.74 17.23
C VAL A 319 19.30 -3.74 16.58
N ALA A 320 18.99 -4.84 15.90
CA ALA A 320 17.68 -5.11 15.35
C ALA A 320 16.97 -6.13 16.23
N ASN A 321 15.82 -5.76 16.81
CA ASN A 321 15.06 -6.61 17.73
C ASN A 321 13.68 -6.94 17.18
N ASN A 322 13.11 -8.03 17.68
CA ASN A 322 11.71 -8.41 17.54
C ASN A 322 11.25 -9.22 18.77
N TRP A 323 9.97 -9.58 18.82
CA TRP A 323 9.37 -10.27 19.97
C TRP A 323 8.70 -11.58 19.59
N ASN A 324 8.95 -12.65 20.34
CA ASN A 324 8.28 -13.96 20.18
C ASN A 324 7.76 -14.54 21.51
N GLY A 325 7.55 -13.70 22.52
CA GLY A 325 7.41 -14.10 23.93
C GLY A 325 8.71 -13.88 24.73
N SER A 326 9.81 -13.68 24.02
CA SER A 326 11.09 -13.17 24.51
C SER A 326 11.70 -12.22 23.49
N ASN A 327 12.74 -11.49 23.86
CA ASN A 327 13.49 -10.67 22.91
C ASN A 327 14.27 -11.57 21.93
N VAL A 328 14.08 -11.33 20.64
CA VAL A 328 14.88 -11.95 19.57
C VAL A 328 15.63 -10.85 18.86
N ALA A 329 16.95 -10.90 18.85
CA ALA A 329 17.77 -9.80 18.36
C ALA A 329 18.95 -10.29 17.54
N THR A 330 19.42 -9.44 16.63
CA THR A 330 20.70 -9.59 15.95
C THR A 330 21.47 -8.28 15.96
N ASN A 331 22.80 -8.38 16.06
CA ASN A 331 23.68 -7.23 16.19
C ASN A 331 24.15 -6.77 14.81
N GLY A 332 24.21 -5.46 14.65
CA GLY A 332 24.87 -4.76 13.55
C GLY A 332 26.28 -4.27 13.92
N PRO A 333 26.87 -3.45 13.05
CA PRO A 333 28.15 -2.80 13.32
C PRO A 333 27.99 -1.67 14.35
N ILE A 334 29.11 -1.16 14.83
CA ILE A 334 29.18 0.15 15.50
C ILE A 334 29.08 1.22 14.41
N ILE A 335 28.09 2.13 14.52
CA ILE A 335 27.85 3.15 13.52
C ILE A 335 28.72 4.37 13.80
N SER A 336 29.57 4.76 12.86
CA SER A 336 30.32 6.02 12.95
C SER A 336 29.39 7.22 12.96
N LEU A 337 29.60 8.12 13.93
CA LEU A 337 28.87 9.39 13.98
C LEU A 337 29.14 10.26 12.74
N ASN A 338 28.19 11.12 12.43
CA ASN A 338 28.23 12.10 11.34
C ASN A 338 28.42 11.48 9.95
N THR A 339 28.15 10.19 9.79
CA THR A 339 28.22 9.46 8.52
C THR A 339 26.86 8.86 8.18
N TRP A 340 26.43 8.99 6.93
CA TRP A 340 25.21 8.34 6.45
C TRP A 340 25.42 6.82 6.38
N ILE A 341 24.46 6.07 6.91
CA ILE A 341 24.38 4.61 6.80
C ILE A 341 22.98 4.22 6.35
N HIS A 342 22.89 3.31 5.38
CA HIS A 342 21.61 2.70 5.03
C HIS A 342 21.39 1.46 5.89
N ILE A 343 20.23 1.39 6.53
CA ILE A 343 19.81 0.29 7.40
C ILE A 343 18.60 -0.37 6.76
N GLY A 344 18.76 -1.65 6.38
CA GLY A 344 17.64 -2.51 5.99
C GLY A 344 17.33 -3.52 7.09
N TYR A 345 16.10 -3.53 7.58
CA TYR A 345 15.56 -4.54 8.49
C TYR A 345 14.49 -5.32 7.72
N THR A 346 14.67 -6.62 7.51
CA THR A 346 13.61 -7.47 6.94
C THR A 346 13.23 -8.55 7.93
N TYR A 347 11.96 -8.94 7.93
CA TYR A 347 11.45 -10.03 8.77
C TYR A 347 10.47 -10.92 7.99
N SER A 348 10.64 -12.24 8.14
CA SER A 348 9.62 -13.26 7.85
C SER A 348 9.76 -14.43 8.81
N THR A 349 8.72 -15.27 8.92
CA THR A 349 8.79 -16.47 9.77
C THR A 349 9.90 -17.44 9.37
N THR A 350 10.18 -17.52 8.07
CA THR A 350 11.18 -18.45 7.53
C THR A 350 12.60 -17.95 7.77
N ASN A 351 12.84 -16.64 7.65
CA ASN A 351 14.17 -16.07 7.70
C ASN A 351 14.52 -15.41 9.05
N GLY A 352 13.53 -15.14 9.89
CA GLY A 352 13.68 -14.28 11.06
C GLY A 352 14.05 -12.85 10.66
N ILE A 353 14.79 -12.15 11.52
CA ILE A 353 15.33 -10.83 11.22
C ILE A 353 16.52 -11.01 10.29
N ARG A 354 16.61 -10.23 9.22
CA ARG A 354 17.84 -9.98 8.47
C ARG A 354 18.16 -8.50 8.53
N LEU A 355 19.34 -8.18 9.02
CA LEU A 355 19.85 -6.83 9.11
C LEU A 355 20.84 -6.61 7.96
N TYR A 356 20.61 -5.57 7.17
CA TYR A 356 21.42 -5.15 6.04
C TYR A 356 22.01 -3.78 6.32
N ILE A 357 23.28 -3.60 5.95
CA ILE A 357 24.01 -2.35 6.08
C ILE A 357 24.55 -1.98 4.70
N ASN A 358 24.22 -0.78 4.22
CA ASN A 358 24.64 -0.28 2.90
C ASN A 358 24.36 -1.31 1.78
N GLY A 359 23.18 -1.92 1.83
CA GLY A 359 22.69 -2.87 0.82
C GLY A 359 23.18 -4.31 0.96
N THR A 360 24.08 -4.60 1.91
CA THR A 360 24.62 -5.96 2.11
C THR A 360 24.12 -6.56 3.42
N GLN A 361 23.69 -7.83 3.41
CA GLN A 361 23.26 -8.50 4.64
C GLN A 361 24.43 -8.61 5.62
N TYR A 362 24.25 -8.08 6.82
CA TYR A 362 25.25 -8.08 7.89
C TYR A 362 25.03 -9.24 8.86
N SER A 363 23.78 -9.46 9.28
CA SER A 363 23.45 -10.48 10.29
C SER A 363 22.00 -10.96 10.19
N THR A 364 21.71 -12.08 10.87
CA THR A 364 20.38 -12.67 10.93
C THR A 364 20.16 -13.44 12.23
N THR A 365 18.90 -13.67 12.60
CA THR A 365 18.51 -14.49 13.78
C THR A 365 18.19 -15.94 13.44
N GLY A 366 17.87 -16.26 12.18
CA GLY A 366 17.20 -17.50 11.80
C GLY A 366 15.69 -17.49 12.11
N SER A 367 14.97 -18.52 11.68
CA SER A 367 13.50 -18.61 11.72
C SER A 367 12.92 -18.45 13.13
N PHE A 368 11.90 -17.61 13.27
CA PHE A 368 11.03 -17.56 14.44
C PHE A 368 9.69 -16.94 14.07
N THR A 369 8.67 -17.14 14.90
CA THR A 369 7.38 -16.49 14.73
C THR A 369 7.28 -15.26 15.62
N PHE A 370 7.27 -14.07 15.00
CA PHE A 370 6.90 -12.82 15.63
C PHE A 370 5.53 -12.95 16.32
N SER A 371 5.46 -12.55 17.59
CA SER A 371 4.23 -12.50 18.37
C SER A 371 3.65 -11.10 18.33
N GLY A 372 2.77 -10.85 17.37
CA GLY A 372 2.01 -9.60 17.25
C GLY A 372 1.04 -9.38 18.41
N SER A 373 0.53 -8.17 18.53
CA SER A 373 -0.33 -7.79 19.65
C SER A 373 -1.80 -8.24 19.50
N GLY A 374 -2.19 -8.70 18.31
CA GLY A 374 -3.57 -9.03 17.94
C GLY A 374 -4.44 -7.82 17.57
N VAL A 375 -3.92 -6.58 17.64
CA VAL A 375 -4.65 -5.35 17.34
C VAL A 375 -3.82 -4.40 16.47
N PRO A 376 -4.43 -3.38 15.84
CA PRO A 376 -3.67 -2.40 15.08
C PRO A 376 -2.61 -1.63 15.88
N MET A 377 -1.50 -1.32 15.21
CA MET A 377 -0.28 -0.82 15.82
C MET A 377 0.08 0.59 15.36
N ARG A 378 1.07 1.17 16.04
CA ARG A 378 1.77 2.42 15.71
C ARG A 378 3.24 2.13 15.44
N ILE A 379 3.83 2.93 14.57
CA ILE A 379 5.28 3.12 14.49
C ILE A 379 5.61 4.48 15.10
N ILE A 380 6.73 4.57 15.80
CA ILE A 380 7.34 5.83 16.24
C ILE A 380 8.78 5.85 15.68
N LEU A 381 9.14 6.96 15.04
CA LEU A 381 10.48 7.19 14.52
C LEU A 381 11.24 8.19 15.38
N GLY A 382 12.51 7.91 15.66
CA GLY A 382 13.39 8.78 16.42
C GLY A 382 13.17 8.78 17.94
N GLY A 383 12.34 7.87 18.47
CA GLY A 383 12.13 7.74 19.92
C GLY A 383 11.16 6.63 20.30
N ASN A 384 10.69 6.66 21.54
CA ASN A 384 9.75 5.69 22.11
C ASN A 384 8.45 6.33 22.65
N GLY A 385 8.14 7.55 22.21
CA GLY A 385 6.92 8.27 22.64
C GLY A 385 6.87 8.58 24.14
N GLY A 386 8.02 8.67 24.81
CA GLY A 386 8.12 8.92 26.27
C GLY A 386 7.94 7.68 27.14
N ARG A 387 7.86 6.48 26.55
CA ARG A 387 7.65 5.21 27.27
C ARG A 387 8.97 4.48 27.48
N ILE A 388 9.74 4.87 28.48
CA ILE A 388 11.05 4.24 28.76
C ILE A 388 10.89 2.92 29.56
N PHE A 389 9.83 2.76 30.36
CA PHE A 389 9.75 1.70 31.38
C PHE A 389 8.74 0.57 31.11
N SER A 390 8.04 0.58 29.98
CA SER A 390 6.98 -0.39 29.70
C SER A 390 7.34 -1.47 28.68
N CYS A 391 8.56 -1.46 28.12
CA CYS A 391 8.98 -2.33 27.03
C CYS A 391 10.24 -3.11 27.41
N SER A 392 10.27 -4.40 27.10
CA SER A 392 11.42 -5.29 27.31
C SER A 392 11.94 -5.79 25.96
N PRO A 393 13.23 -5.65 25.65
CA PRO A 393 14.27 -4.98 26.45
C PRO A 393 14.05 -3.46 26.50
N SER A 394 14.44 -2.83 27.60
CA SER A 394 14.32 -1.38 27.75
C SER A 394 15.52 -0.69 27.10
N TYR A 395 15.27 0.00 25.99
CA TYR A 395 16.24 0.93 25.40
C TYR A 395 15.75 2.35 25.67
N GLY A 396 16.57 3.12 26.40
CA GLY A 396 16.29 4.54 26.62
C GLY A 396 16.65 5.40 25.40
N GLY A 397 16.20 6.65 25.41
CA GLY A 397 16.74 7.74 24.58
C GLY A 397 16.06 7.96 23.22
N ALA A 398 15.88 9.24 22.90
CA ALA A 398 15.48 9.69 21.57
C ALA A 398 16.69 9.74 20.64
N PHE A 399 16.47 9.44 19.38
CA PHE A 399 17.49 9.56 18.34
C PHE A 399 17.95 11.01 18.20
N THR A 400 19.26 11.19 18.05
CA THR A 400 19.89 12.47 17.74
C THR A 400 20.70 12.31 16.47
N GLY A 401 20.29 13.01 15.42
CA GLY A 401 20.85 12.85 14.07
C GLY A 401 19.83 13.16 12.99
N ALA A 402 20.11 12.80 11.75
CA ALA A 402 19.19 12.94 10.63
C ALA A 402 18.67 11.57 10.16
N LEU A 403 17.39 11.49 9.79
CA LEU A 403 16.80 10.36 9.08
C LEU A 403 16.38 10.82 7.69
N ASP A 404 16.52 9.93 6.72
CA ASP A 404 16.20 10.16 5.32
C ASP A 404 15.61 8.88 4.70
N GLU A 405 14.75 9.03 3.70
CA GLU A 405 14.23 7.93 2.87
C GLU A 405 13.68 6.74 3.70
N PHE A 406 12.69 6.98 4.57
CA PHE A 406 12.09 5.91 5.39
C PHE A 406 11.02 5.15 4.61
N PHE A 407 11.20 3.84 4.46
CA PHE A 407 10.24 2.93 3.85
C PHE A 407 9.74 1.88 4.84
N LEU A 408 8.43 1.61 4.80
CA LEU A 408 7.82 0.46 5.46
C LEU A 408 7.09 -0.39 4.43
N TYR A 409 7.52 -1.64 4.29
CA TYR A 409 6.87 -2.64 3.44
C TYR A 409 6.16 -3.69 4.29
N ARG A 410 4.98 -4.12 3.84
CA ARG A 410 4.23 -5.24 4.44
C ARG A 410 4.58 -6.59 3.78
N ARG A 411 5.87 -6.77 3.49
CA ARG A 411 6.48 -8.01 3.00
C ARG A 411 7.95 -8.03 3.35
N GLU A 412 8.56 -9.19 3.23
CA GLU A 412 10.01 -9.29 3.23
C GLU A 412 10.57 -8.77 1.89
N LEU A 413 11.52 -7.84 1.95
CA LEU A 413 12.30 -7.43 0.80
C LEU A 413 13.39 -8.46 0.49
N THR A 414 13.67 -8.67 -0.79
CA THR A 414 14.84 -9.44 -1.22
C THR A 414 16.12 -8.63 -1.02
N ALA A 415 17.27 -9.31 -0.96
CA ALA A 415 18.57 -8.64 -0.87
C ALA A 415 18.79 -7.63 -2.01
N GLY A 416 18.37 -7.96 -3.24
CA GLY A 416 18.46 -7.04 -4.38
C GLY A 416 17.60 -5.79 -4.23
N GLN A 417 16.41 -5.91 -3.64
CA GLN A 417 15.54 -4.76 -3.36
C GLN A 417 16.11 -3.87 -2.25
N VAL A 418 16.68 -4.46 -1.19
CA VAL A 418 17.38 -3.69 -0.14
C VAL A 418 18.62 -3.00 -0.70
N TRP A 419 19.36 -3.66 -1.59
CA TRP A 419 20.51 -3.07 -2.28
C TRP A 419 20.10 -1.87 -3.14
N ALA A 420 19.00 -1.95 -3.87
CA ALA A 420 18.51 -0.84 -4.69
C ALA A 420 18.19 0.41 -3.83
N LEU A 421 17.54 0.23 -2.68
CA LEU A 421 17.25 1.33 -1.73
C LEU A 421 18.52 1.94 -1.11
N ALA A 422 19.57 1.13 -0.96
CA ALA A 422 20.86 1.59 -0.45
C ALA A 422 21.75 2.29 -1.49
N ASN A 423 21.34 2.31 -2.77
CA ASN A 423 22.09 2.93 -3.87
C ASN A 423 21.15 3.82 -4.71
N PRO A 424 20.57 4.87 -4.09
CA PRO A 424 19.66 5.80 -4.76
C PRO A 424 20.37 6.71 -5.77
#